data_AF-A0A1I7T2C0-F1
#
_entry.id   AF-A0A1I7T2C0-F1
#
_cell.length_a   1.000
_cell.length_b   1.000
_cell.length_c   1.000
_cell.angle_alpha   90.00
_cell.angle_beta   90.00
_cell.angle_gamma   90.00
#
_symmetry.space_group_name_H-M   'P 1'
#
loop_
_entity.id
_entity.type
_entity.pdbx_description
1 polymer ?
#
loop_
_entity_poly.entity_id
_entity_poly.type
_entity_poly.pdbx_seq_one_letter_code
_entity_poly.pdbx_strand_id
1 'polypeptide(L)'
;MAAIVQTHKLNLHDVAIVQALVYSSESNCAELKRTFQLELASGYNEVKIQNLPFDLVQDSIRVAGAGEATIHDVSVKNQEGADFVIPERVLAIKATFEEKERAKDKINDSRTAVQKRIEGLDNLITEVAKHGKDGAFHFDGRENCHSSCPN
;
A
#
# COMPACT_ATOMS: atom_id res chain seq x y z
N MET A 1 9.79 -36.40 25.97
CA MET A 1 9.14 -35.45 25.04
C MET A 1 7.97 -36.18 24.41
N ALA A 2 6.74 -35.70 24.58
CA ALA A 2 5.60 -36.32 23.93
C ALA A 2 5.69 -36.10 22.41
N ALA A 3 5.47 -37.14 21.63
CA ALA A 3 5.51 -37.04 20.17
C ALA A 3 4.31 -36.23 19.67
N ILE A 4 4.56 -35.25 18.82
CA ILE A 4 3.50 -34.51 18.13
C ILE A 4 2.86 -35.46 17.11
N VAL A 5 1.57 -35.72 17.28
CA VAL A 5 0.80 -36.66 16.47
C VAL A 5 0.27 -35.98 15.19
N GLN A 6 -0.05 -34.69 15.28
CA GLN A 6 -0.58 -33.91 14.16
C GLN A 6 -0.16 -32.45 14.26
N THR A 7 0.15 -31.82 13.13
CA THR A 7 0.43 -30.39 13.04
C THR A 7 -0.55 -29.72 12.10
N HIS A 8 -1.29 -28.72 12.59
CA HIS A 8 -2.18 -27.88 11.80
C HIS A 8 -1.52 -26.54 11.50
N LYS A 9 -1.49 -26.14 10.23
CA LYS A 9 -1.07 -24.81 9.80
C LYS A 9 -2.30 -24.04 9.31
N LEU A 10 -2.57 -22.90 9.93
CA LEU A 10 -3.73 -22.07 9.67
C LEU A 10 -3.26 -20.64 9.37
N ASN A 11 -3.84 -19.95 8.41
CA ASN A 11 -3.61 -18.52 8.25
C ASN A 11 -4.68 -17.73 8.99
N LEU A 12 -4.28 -16.63 9.63
CA LEU A 12 -5.23 -15.77 10.34
C LEU A 12 -6.28 -15.15 9.41
N HIS A 13 -5.91 -14.88 8.16
CA HIS A 13 -6.77 -14.23 7.17
C HIS A 13 -7.80 -15.15 6.51
N ASP A 14 -7.65 -16.47 6.66
CA ASP A 14 -8.59 -17.45 6.06
C ASP A 14 -9.91 -17.49 6.84
N VAL A 15 -9.92 -16.96 8.07
CA VAL A 15 -11.09 -16.97 8.96
C VAL A 15 -11.62 -15.55 9.19
N ALA A 16 -12.93 -15.43 9.04
CA ALA A 16 -13.65 -14.18 9.27
C ALA A 16 -13.55 -13.72 10.74
N ILE A 17 -13.57 -12.41 10.93
CA ILE A 17 -13.65 -11.81 12.27
C ILE A 17 -15.06 -12.04 12.80
N VAL A 18 -15.16 -12.77 13.91
CA VAL A 18 -16.44 -13.06 14.58
C VAL A 18 -16.89 -11.86 15.40
N GLN A 19 -15.94 -11.15 16.01
CA GLN A 19 -16.21 -9.97 16.82
C GLN A 19 -15.05 -8.99 16.70
N ALA A 20 -15.40 -7.70 16.60
CA ALA A 20 -14.46 -6.60 16.69
C ALA A 20 -14.95 -5.63 17.76
N LEU A 21 -14.17 -5.43 18.82
CA LEU A 21 -14.43 -4.45 19.86
C LEU A 21 -13.39 -3.34 19.75
N VAL A 22 -13.83 -2.14 19.38
CA VAL A 22 -12.96 -0.97 19.22
C VAL A 22 -12.98 -0.18 20.53
N TYR A 23 -11.81 0.07 21.10
CA TYR A 23 -11.68 0.91 22.27
C TYR A 23 -11.40 2.35 21.81
N SER A 24 -12.23 3.29 22.25
CA SER A 24 -12.12 4.73 21.94
C SER A 24 -11.04 5.45 22.77
N SER A 25 -10.14 4.71 23.42
CA SER A 25 -8.99 5.27 24.13
C SER A 25 -7.96 5.85 23.16
N GLU A 26 -7.11 6.74 23.65
CA GLU A 26 -6.05 7.43 22.88
C GLU A 26 -5.14 6.51 22.05
N SER A 27 -5.11 5.22 22.38
CA SER A 27 -4.31 4.17 21.74
C SER A 27 -4.93 3.51 20.49
N ASN A 28 -6.17 3.84 20.08
CA ASN A 28 -6.84 3.25 18.91
C ASN A 28 -6.77 1.71 18.83
N CYS A 29 -6.78 1.03 19.98
CA CYS A 29 -6.71 -0.43 20.02
C CYS A 29 -8.07 -1.06 19.69
N ALA A 30 -8.04 -2.18 18.97
CA ALA A 30 -9.22 -3.02 18.76
C ALA A 30 -8.93 -4.47 19.14
N GLU A 31 -9.86 -5.09 19.85
CA GLU A 31 -9.83 -6.53 20.12
C GLU A 31 -10.59 -7.27 19.02
N LEU A 32 -9.90 -8.17 18.34
CA LEU A 32 -10.47 -8.98 17.27
C LEU A 32 -10.56 -10.44 17.70
N LYS A 33 -11.77 -10.99 17.68
CA LYS A 33 -12.03 -12.41 17.97
C LYS A 33 -12.22 -13.20 16.68
N ARG A 34 -11.46 -14.29 16.55
CA ARG A 34 -11.60 -15.29 15.48
C ARG A 34 -11.73 -16.68 16.08
N THR A 35 -12.44 -17.57 15.38
CA THR A 35 -12.68 -18.93 15.83
C THR A 35 -12.29 -19.91 14.74
N PHE A 36 -11.34 -20.79 15.03
CA PHE A 36 -10.91 -21.85 14.12
C PHE A 36 -11.59 -23.16 14.52
N GLN A 37 -12.22 -23.83 13.56
CA GLN A 37 -12.71 -25.19 13.75
C GLN A 37 -11.68 -26.14 13.13
N LEU A 38 -11.26 -27.12 13.92
CA LEU A 38 -10.20 -28.06 13.56
C LEU A 38 -10.45 -29.41 14.21
N GLU A 39 -10.25 -30.48 13.45
CA GLU A 39 -10.37 -31.86 13.92
C GLU A 39 -9.01 -32.32 14.44
N LEU A 40 -8.93 -32.60 15.74
CA LEU A 40 -7.70 -33.02 16.42
C LEU A 40 -7.62 -34.53 16.52
N ALA A 41 -6.43 -35.10 16.31
CA ALA A 41 -6.15 -36.50 16.60
C ALA A 41 -6.00 -36.74 18.11
N SER A 42 -6.17 -37.98 18.55
CA SER A 42 -5.87 -38.38 19.92
C SER A 42 -4.36 -38.27 20.21
N GLY A 43 -3.98 -37.41 21.16
CA GLY A 43 -2.60 -37.19 21.58
C GLY A 43 -2.19 -35.72 21.57
N TYR A 44 -0.89 -35.45 21.43
CA TYR A 44 -0.35 -34.08 21.39
C TYR A 44 -0.44 -33.54 19.97
N ASN A 45 -1.24 -32.48 19.79
CA ASN A 45 -1.39 -31.79 18.52
C ASN A 45 -0.70 -30.42 18.59
N GLU A 46 -0.10 -30.00 17.49
CA GLU A 46 0.52 -28.69 17.36
C GLU A 46 -0.31 -27.82 16.39
N VAL A 47 -0.73 -26.62 16.83
CA VAL A 47 -1.47 -25.69 15.99
C VAL A 47 -0.64 -24.44 15.76
N LYS A 48 -0.36 -24.13 14.49
CA LYS A 48 0.44 -22.98 14.05
C LYS A 48 -0.45 -22.00 13.29
N ILE A 49 -0.66 -20.83 13.87
CA ILE A 49 -1.37 -19.72 13.22
C ILE A 49 -0.33 -18.79 12.59
N GLN A 50 -0.39 -18.62 11.28
CA GLN A 50 0.53 -17.81 10.48
C GLN A 50 -0.13 -16.48 10.07
N ASN A 51 0.72 -15.51 9.69
CA ASN A 51 0.31 -14.18 9.24
C ASN A 51 -0.46 -13.39 10.31
N LEU A 52 0.10 -13.33 11.52
CA LEU A 52 -0.38 -12.41 12.55
C LEU A 52 -0.11 -10.95 12.12
N PRO A 53 -0.96 -9.98 12.50
CA PRO A 53 -0.72 -8.56 12.21
C PRO A 53 0.58 -8.08 12.85
N PHE A 54 1.24 -7.11 12.21
CA PHE A 54 2.51 -6.57 12.71
C PHE A 54 2.33 -5.73 13.99
N ASP A 55 1.26 -4.94 14.06
CA ASP A 55 0.93 -4.06 15.19
C ASP A 55 0.20 -4.79 16.33
N LEU A 56 0.56 -6.05 16.56
CA LEU A 56 -0.06 -6.84 17.61
C LEU A 56 0.65 -6.59 18.95
N VAL A 57 -0.12 -6.23 19.97
CA VAL A 57 0.38 -6.14 21.35
C VAL A 57 0.64 -7.57 21.85
N GLN A 58 1.91 -7.95 22.02
CA GLN A 58 2.33 -9.33 22.31
C GLN A 58 1.60 -9.96 23.52
N ASP A 59 1.42 -9.18 24.59
CA ASP A 59 0.78 -9.65 25.83
C ASP A 59 -0.76 -9.62 25.78
N SER A 60 -1.34 -9.21 24.65
CA SER A 60 -2.81 -9.11 24.49
C SER A 60 -3.46 -10.35 23.88
N ILE A 61 -2.66 -11.32 23.42
CA ILE A 61 -3.19 -12.51 22.78
C ILE A 61 -3.81 -13.42 23.84
N ARG A 62 -5.10 -13.72 23.67
CA ARG A 62 -5.81 -14.70 24.48
C ARG A 62 -6.27 -15.85 23.58
N VAL A 63 -5.93 -17.08 23.97
CA VAL A 63 -6.38 -18.29 23.28
C VAL A 63 -7.31 -19.04 24.22
N ALA A 64 -8.51 -19.35 23.73
CA ALA A 64 -9.49 -20.16 24.45
C ALA A 64 -9.83 -21.39 23.61
N GLY A 65 -9.78 -22.56 24.23
CA GLY A 65 -10.25 -23.81 23.64
C GLY A 65 -11.71 -24.04 24.00
N ALA A 66 -12.52 -24.40 23.01
CA ALA A 66 -13.87 -24.91 23.23
C ALA A 66 -13.88 -26.37 22.77
N GLY A 67 -13.94 -27.32 23.71
CA GLY A 67 -13.95 -28.75 23.40
C GLY A 67 -13.28 -29.62 24.47
N GLU A 68 -13.02 -30.88 24.12
CA GLU A 68 -12.40 -31.89 25.00
C GLU A 68 -10.86 -31.83 25.00
N ALA A 69 -10.27 -30.93 24.22
CA ALA A 69 -8.82 -30.73 24.16
C ALA A 69 -8.33 -29.70 25.18
N THR A 70 -7.21 -30.00 25.84
CA THR A 70 -6.55 -29.09 26.78
C THR A 70 -5.39 -28.36 26.09
N ILE A 71 -5.33 -27.04 26.26
CA ILE A 71 -4.21 -26.23 25.76
C ILE A 71 -3.02 -26.45 26.70
N HIS A 72 -1.93 -27.01 26.18
CA HIS A 72 -0.72 -27.28 26.96
C HIS A 72 0.23 -26.08 27.03
N ASP A 73 0.48 -25.44 25.88
CA ASP A 73 1.40 -24.31 25.77
C ASP A 73 0.93 -23.38 24.66
N VAL A 74 1.14 -22.08 24.86
CA VAL A 74 0.86 -21.04 23.87
C VAL A 74 2.08 -20.14 23.81
N SER A 75 2.78 -20.19 22.69
CA SER A 75 3.92 -19.31 22.43
C SER A 75 3.72 -18.53 21.15
N VAL A 76 4.12 -17.27 21.20
CA VAL A 76 4.03 -16.33 20.08
C VAL A 76 5.45 -16.07 19.65
N LYS A 77 5.77 -16.50 18.43
CA LYS A 77 7.11 -16.32 17.87
C LYS A 77 7.00 -15.33 16.72
N ASN A 78 7.66 -14.19 16.86
CA ASN A 78 7.91 -13.33 15.72
C ASN A 78 9.04 -14.00 14.93
N GLN A 79 8.68 -14.73 13.86
CA GLN A 79 9.68 -15.20 12.91
C GLN A 79 10.06 -14.01 12.02
N GLU A 80 10.94 -13.16 12.53
CA GLU A 80 11.64 -12.18 11.69
C GLU A 80 12.37 -12.96 10.60
N GLY A 81 11.95 -12.79 9.35
CA GLY A 81 12.57 -13.45 8.21
C GLY A 81 11.87 -14.71 7.69
N ALA A 82 10.55 -14.86 7.86
CA ALA A 82 9.81 -15.58 6.84
C ALA A 82 10.06 -14.84 5.53
N ASP A 83 10.87 -15.43 4.63
CA ASP A 83 11.17 -14.91 3.30
C ASP A 83 9.90 -14.26 2.78
N PHE A 84 9.91 -12.93 2.70
CA PHE A 84 8.80 -12.17 2.14
C PHE A 84 8.89 -12.46 0.65
N VAL A 85 8.43 -13.65 0.25
CA VAL A 85 8.25 -14.03 -1.14
C VAL A 85 7.22 -13.04 -1.63
N ILE A 86 7.71 -11.95 -2.21
CA ILE A 86 6.86 -10.92 -2.81
C ILE A 86 5.97 -11.69 -3.77
N PRO A 87 4.67 -11.85 -3.46
CA PRO A 87 3.82 -12.70 -4.27
C PRO A 87 3.83 -12.08 -5.67
N GLU A 88 3.86 -12.89 -6.73
CA GLU A 88 4.00 -12.41 -8.11
C GLU A 88 3.05 -11.25 -8.44
N ARG A 89 1.84 -11.27 -7.85
CA ARG A 89 0.85 -10.18 -7.91
C ARG A 89 1.40 -8.82 -7.47
N VAL A 90 2.27 -8.74 -6.47
CA VAL A 90 2.85 -7.50 -5.95
C VAL A 90 3.96 -6.99 -6.88
N LEU A 91 4.71 -7.88 -7.52
CA LEU A 91 5.64 -7.51 -8.59
C LEU A 91 4.90 -6.98 -9.82
N ALA A 92 3.82 -7.64 -10.21
CA ALA A 92 2.94 -7.19 -11.29
C ALA A 92 2.31 -5.82 -10.97
N ILE A 93 1.85 -5.61 -9.73
CA ILE A 93 1.32 -4.31 -9.28
C ILE A 93 2.39 -3.22 -9.39
N LYS A 94 3.63 -3.48 -8.95
CA LYS A 94 4.73 -2.51 -9.09
C LYS A 94 5.01 -2.16 -10.55
N ALA A 95 5.05 -3.14 -11.45
CA ALA A 95 5.26 -2.90 -12.87
C ALA A 95 4.13 -2.04 -13.47
N THR A 96 2.86 -2.34 -13.14
CA THR A 96 1.73 -1.52 -13.59
C THR A 96 1.71 -0.11 -12.99
N PHE A 97 2.24 0.06 -11.78
CA PHE A 97 2.37 1.37 -11.14
C PHE A 97 3.39 2.23 -11.87
N GLU A 98 4.58 1.69 -12.15
CA GLU A 98 5.63 2.40 -12.89
C GLU A 98 5.19 2.78 -14.32
N GLU A 99 4.46 1.90 -15.00
CA GLU A 99 3.92 2.21 -16.33
C GLU A 99 2.91 3.37 -16.28
N LYS A 100 1.99 3.34 -15.30
CA LYS A 100 1.00 4.41 -15.11
C LYS A 100 1.65 5.73 -14.70
N GLU A 101 2.73 5.68 -13.94
CA GLU A 101 3.49 6.87 -13.54
C GLU A 101 4.13 7.55 -14.77
N ARG A 102 4.80 6.77 -15.64
CA ARG A 102 5.35 7.29 -16.90
C ARG A 102 4.26 7.86 -17.83
N ALA A 103 3.10 7.20 -17.89
CA ALA A 103 1.98 7.70 -18.67
C ALA A 103 1.46 9.05 -18.13
N LYS A 104 1.39 9.19 -16.79
CA LYS A 104 0.99 10.43 -16.13
C LYS A 104 1.97 11.57 -16.43
N ASP A 105 3.27 11.31 -16.37
CA ASP A 105 4.29 12.33 -16.64
C ASP A 105 4.22 12.84 -18.07
N LYS A 106 4.08 11.93 -19.05
CA LYS A 106 3.92 12.31 -20.47
C LYS A 106 2.68 13.18 -20.71
N ILE A 107 1.57 12.87 -20.04
CA ILE A 107 0.35 13.67 -20.11
C ILE A 107 0.55 15.03 -19.45
N ASN A 108 1.27 15.08 -18.32
CA ASN A 108 1.54 16.33 -17.62
C ASN A 108 2.47 17.27 -18.41
N ASP A 109 3.49 16.73 -19.08
CA ASP A 109 4.35 17.49 -19.99
C ASP A 109 3.55 18.06 -21.16
N SER A 110 2.69 17.23 -21.76
CA SER A 110 1.81 17.64 -22.86
C SER A 110 0.84 18.74 -22.40
N ARG A 111 0.27 18.61 -21.21
CA ARG A 111 -0.61 19.62 -20.62
C ARG A 111 0.13 20.93 -20.37
N THR A 112 1.34 20.88 -19.86
CA THR A 112 2.17 22.06 -19.61
C THR A 112 2.53 22.77 -20.92
N ALA A 113 2.87 22.01 -21.97
CA ALA A 113 3.16 22.57 -23.28
C ALA A 113 1.94 23.27 -23.90
N VAL A 114 0.76 22.65 -23.81
CA VAL A 114 -0.50 23.25 -24.30
C VAL A 114 -0.87 24.49 -23.48
N GLN A 115 -0.72 24.42 -22.15
CA GLN A 115 -1.00 25.54 -21.25
C GLN A 115 -0.14 26.77 -21.59
N LYS A 116 1.17 26.59 -21.80
CA LYS A 116 2.06 27.67 -22.24
C LYS A 116 1.66 28.27 -23.59
N ARG A 117 1.15 27.46 -24.52
CA ARG A 117 0.66 27.95 -25.82
C ARG A 117 -0.61 28.78 -25.66
N ILE A 118 -1.53 28.35 -24.79
CA ILE A 118 -2.74 29.11 -24.47
C ILE A 118 -2.36 30.46 -23.85
N GLU A 119 -1.46 30.47 -22.87
CA GLU A 119 -0.96 31.71 -22.24
C GLU A 119 -0.29 32.64 -23.25
N GLY A 120 0.50 32.09 -24.18
CA GLY A 120 1.09 32.86 -25.27
C GLY A 120 0.03 33.49 -26.18
N LEU A 121 -1.01 32.75 -26.54
CA LEU A 121 -2.12 33.25 -27.36
C LEU A 121 -2.96 34.30 -26.61
N ASP A 122 -3.24 34.11 -25.32
CA ASP A 122 -3.97 35.07 -24.49
C ASP A 122 -3.21 36.40 -24.36
N ASN A 123 -1.88 36.34 -24.22
CA ASN A 123 -1.03 37.52 -24.23
C ASN A 123 -1.10 38.26 -25.58
N LEU A 124 -1.05 37.54 -26.70
CA LEU A 124 -1.19 38.14 -28.03
C LEU A 124 -2.54 38.81 -28.22
N ILE A 125 -3.64 38.15 -27.82
CA ILE A 125 -4.99 38.72 -27.90
C ILE A 125 -5.09 39.98 -27.03
N THR A 126 -4.52 39.96 -25.83
CA THR A 126 -4.49 41.11 -24.91
C THR A 126 -3.73 42.29 -25.51
N GLU A 127 -2.58 42.06 -26.14
CA GLU A 127 -1.81 43.12 -26.79
C GLU A 127 -2.50 43.66 -28.05
N VAL A 128 -3.16 42.81 -28.85
CA VAL A 128 -4.00 43.25 -29.98
C VAL A 128 -5.19 44.09 -29.50
N ALA A 129 -5.82 43.72 -28.38
CA ALA A 129 -6.93 44.49 -27.81
C ALA A 129 -6.47 45.88 -27.28
N LYS A 130 -5.23 45.99 -26.79
CA LYS A 130 -4.64 47.26 -26.32
C LYS A 130 -4.18 48.17 -27.46
N HIS A 131 -3.60 47.61 -28.52
CA HIS A 131 -2.95 48.36 -29.61
C HIS A 131 -3.75 48.42 -30.92
N GLY A 132 -4.92 47.78 -31.00
CA GLY A 132 -5.76 47.67 -32.21
C GLY A 132 -6.32 48.97 -32.82
N LYS A 133 -5.86 50.16 -32.37
CA LYS A 133 -6.11 51.44 -33.06
C LYS A 133 -4.93 51.93 -33.90
N ASP A 134 -3.70 51.49 -33.62
CA ASP A 134 -2.49 51.93 -34.33
C ASP A 134 -1.79 50.69 -34.88
N GLY A 135 -1.99 50.41 -36.17
CA GLY A 135 -1.58 49.19 -36.88
C GLY A 135 -0.07 48.98 -37.06
N ALA A 136 0.74 49.15 -36.02
CA ALA A 136 2.17 48.87 -36.02
C ALA A 136 2.48 47.70 -35.07
N PHE A 137 2.81 46.54 -35.65
CA PHE A 137 3.29 45.37 -34.93
C PHE A 137 4.83 45.44 -34.83
N HIS A 138 5.38 45.33 -33.62
CA HIS A 138 6.81 45.07 -33.40
C HIS A 138 6.96 43.71 -32.73
N PHE A 139 7.76 42.83 -33.34
CA PHE A 139 8.01 41.47 -32.86
C PHE A 139 9.42 41.40 -32.29
N ASP A 140 9.56 41.52 -30.97
CA ASP A 140 10.81 41.18 -30.28
C ASP A 140 10.76 39.71 -29.85
N GLY A 141 11.11 38.83 -30.78
CA GLY A 141 11.30 37.41 -30.52
C GLY A 141 12.57 37.18 -29.70
N ARG A 142 12.47 37.20 -28.38
CA ARG A 142 13.57 36.77 -27.50
C ARG A 142 13.52 35.25 -27.33
N GLU A 143 14.10 34.53 -28.27
CA GLU A 143 14.41 33.12 -28.09
C GLU A 143 15.59 33.01 -27.11
N ASN A 144 15.33 32.57 -25.88
CA ASN A 144 16.37 32.26 -24.91
C ASN A 144 17.05 30.94 -25.32
N CYS A 145 17.85 30.99 -26.39
CA CYS A 145 18.82 29.95 -26.73
C CYS A 145 20.03 30.10 -25.80
N HIS A 146 20.02 29.41 -24.66
CA HIS A 146 21.23 29.19 -23.88
C HIS A 146 22.14 28.21 -24.64
N SER A 147 22.96 28.74 -25.54
CA SER A 147 24.10 28.02 -26.11
C SER A 147 25.25 28.03 -25.11
N SER A 148 25.39 26.97 -24.34
CA SER A 148 26.59 26.69 -23.52
C SER A 148 27.63 25.98 -24.40
N CYS A 149 28.60 26.71 -24.93
CA CYS A 149 29.85 26.12 -25.45
C CYS A 149 30.95 26.31 -24.40
N PRO A 150 31.68 25.27 -23.96
CA PRO A 150 32.92 25.46 -23.22
C PRO A 150 34.12 25.50 -24.18
N ASN A 151 35.13 26.30 -23.79
CA ASN A 151 36.46 26.39 -24.38
C ASN A 151 37.26 25.08 -24.27
#